data_AF-A0A8H5LQ15-F1
#
_entry.id   AF-A0A8H5LQ15-F1
#
_cell.length_a   1.000
_cell.length_b   1.000
_cell.length_c   1.000
_cell.angle_alpha   90.00
_cell.angle_beta   90.00
_cell.angle_gamma   90.00
#
_symmetry.space_group_name_H-M   'P 1'
#
loop_
_entity.id
_entity.type
_entity.pdbx_description
1 polymer ?
#
loop_
_entity_poly.entity_id
_entity_poly.type
_entity_poly.pdbx_seq_one_letter_code
_entity_poly.pdbx_strand_id
1 'polypeptide(L)'
;MSFVFARRLGGLSTVIDSFRTVPKSFVSHSRLISSSPLPTTFNDAWNIVDKSTNNVRNSVRSNLPSATGSFFTSSNEEIWRQKSVIAQNALAQSNITPYTGRTVKVVDGNVSLALRKLDTILTKNKVRRDVWTQRRHEKKGVKRRRLESERWRRLFAHEVRKNVHLVTKIRNRGA
;
A
#
# COMPACT_ATOMS: atom_id res chain seq x y z
N MET A 1 -20.96 -63.25 22.99
CA MET A 1 -21.26 -62.28 21.91
C MET A 1 -19.95 -61.72 21.41
N SER A 2 -19.50 -62.20 20.25
CA SER A 2 -18.26 -61.78 19.60
C SER A 2 -18.59 -60.69 18.57
N PHE A 3 -17.93 -59.53 18.67
CA PHE A 3 -17.89 -58.55 17.59
C PHE A 3 -16.45 -58.35 17.16
N VAL A 4 -16.15 -58.94 15.99
CA VAL A 4 -14.98 -58.68 15.16
C VAL A 4 -15.37 -57.57 14.19
N PHE A 5 -14.57 -56.51 14.07
CA PHE A 5 -14.64 -55.65 12.88
C PHE A 5 -13.27 -55.10 12.47
N ALA A 6 -12.72 -55.81 11.49
CA ALA A 6 -12.00 -55.38 10.29
C ALA A 6 -11.14 -54.09 10.30
N ARG A 7 -9.84 -54.31 10.07
CA ARG A 7 -8.94 -53.41 9.34
C ARG A 7 -9.49 -53.09 7.95
N ARG A 8 -9.37 -51.84 7.52
CA ARG A 8 -9.38 -51.46 6.10
C ARG A 8 -8.04 -50.82 5.74
N LEU A 9 -7.29 -51.54 4.92
CA LEU A 9 -6.13 -51.07 4.17
C LEU A 9 -6.60 -50.50 2.82
N GLY A 10 -5.80 -49.58 2.26
CA GLY A 10 -5.86 -49.11 0.87
C GLY A 10 -6.40 -47.68 0.74
N GLY A 11 -5.72 -46.73 0.10
CA GLY A 11 -4.47 -46.81 -0.64
C GLY A 11 -4.19 -45.49 -1.37
N LEU A 12 -2.96 -45.40 -1.90
CA LEU A 12 -2.55 -44.72 -3.12
C LEU A 12 -2.77 -43.19 -3.23
N SER A 13 -1.68 -42.43 -3.11
CA SER A 13 -1.11 -41.78 -4.29
C SER A 13 0.33 -41.34 -4.05
N THR A 14 1.17 -41.79 -4.97
CA THR A 14 2.53 -41.33 -5.24
C THR A 14 2.52 -39.92 -5.83
N VAL A 15 3.72 -39.39 -6.01
CA VAL A 15 4.14 -38.43 -7.06
C VAL A 15 4.58 -37.06 -6.52
N ILE A 16 5.89 -36.85 -6.68
CA ILE A 16 6.69 -35.62 -6.90
C ILE A 16 7.01 -34.67 -5.74
N ASP A 17 8.06 -35.05 -5.01
CA ASP A 17 9.10 -34.12 -4.60
C ASP A 17 9.64 -33.38 -5.84
N SER A 18 9.34 -32.09 -5.92
CA SER A 18 10.04 -31.17 -6.82
C SER A 18 10.61 -30.04 -5.98
N PHE A 19 11.78 -30.31 -5.40
CA PHE A 19 12.69 -29.29 -4.94
C PHE A 19 12.86 -28.27 -6.06
N ARG A 20 12.32 -27.08 -5.84
CA ARG A 20 12.50 -25.94 -6.73
C ARG A 20 13.98 -25.56 -6.65
N THR A 21 14.73 -25.95 -7.66
CA THR A 21 16.05 -25.43 -7.98
C THR A 21 15.94 -23.91 -8.04
N VAL A 22 16.54 -23.23 -7.05
CA VAL A 22 16.72 -21.79 -7.06
C VAL A 22 17.81 -21.48 -8.10
N PRO A 23 17.55 -20.67 -9.14
CA PRO A 23 18.64 -20.20 -9.98
C PRO A 23 19.57 -19.30 -9.15
N LYS A 24 20.78 -19.79 -8.91
CA LYS A 24 21.92 -19.01 -8.42
C LYS A 24 22.34 -18.04 -9.52
N SER A 25 22.06 -16.75 -9.33
CA SER A 25 22.92 -15.62 -9.77
C SER A 25 22.24 -14.29 -9.44
N PHE A 26 22.16 -13.96 -8.16
CA PHE A 26 22.12 -12.55 -7.77
C PHE A 26 23.57 -12.09 -7.62
N VAL A 27 24.17 -11.63 -8.71
CA VAL A 27 25.46 -10.92 -8.63
C VAL A 27 25.17 -9.54 -8.05
N SER A 28 25.23 -9.45 -6.73
CA SER A 28 25.29 -8.19 -6.00
C SER A 28 26.55 -7.46 -6.43
N HIS A 29 26.43 -6.55 -7.40
CA HIS A 29 27.46 -5.55 -7.62
C HIS A 29 27.32 -4.53 -6.49
N SER A 30 28.01 -4.78 -5.38
CA SER A 30 28.35 -3.72 -4.43
C SER A 30 29.10 -2.65 -5.21
N ARG A 31 28.41 -1.55 -5.55
CA ARG A 31 29.08 -0.38 -6.12
C ARG A 31 30.02 0.13 -5.04
N LEU A 32 31.31 -0.10 -5.26
CA LEU A 32 32.38 0.58 -4.56
C LEU A 32 32.07 2.08 -4.62
N ILE A 33 32.16 2.75 -3.47
CA ILE A 33 32.12 4.21 -3.40
C ILE A 33 33.22 4.70 -4.33
N SER A 34 32.82 5.22 -5.49
CA SER A 34 33.71 5.86 -6.46
C SER A 34 34.44 6.96 -5.70
N SER A 35 35.75 6.79 -5.48
CA SER A 35 36.63 7.79 -4.89
C SER A 35 36.82 8.93 -5.88
N SER A 36 35.77 9.73 -6.06
CA SER A 36 35.81 10.96 -6.85
C SER A 36 36.30 12.08 -5.94
N PRO A 37 37.29 12.90 -6.35
CA PRO A 37 37.79 14.00 -5.54
C PRO A 37 36.67 14.99 -5.21
N LEU A 38 36.75 15.59 -4.01
CA LEU A 38 35.81 16.62 -3.57
C LEU A 38 35.80 17.78 -4.59
N PRO A 39 34.62 18.29 -4.98
CA PRO A 39 34.53 19.36 -5.98
C PRO A 39 35.16 20.64 -5.42
N THR A 40 36.19 21.15 -6.09
CA THR A 40 36.89 22.40 -5.71
C THR A 40 36.17 23.65 -6.20
N THR A 41 35.20 23.50 -7.11
CA THR A 41 34.50 24.60 -7.79
C THR A 41 33.02 24.29 -7.98
N PHE A 42 32.14 25.30 -7.93
CA PHE A 42 30.68 25.12 -8.06
C PHE A 42 30.27 24.41 -9.36
N ASN A 43 30.92 24.74 -10.48
CA ASN A 43 30.65 24.11 -11.77
C ASN A 43 31.05 22.62 -11.79
N ASP A 44 32.07 22.22 -11.04
CA ASP A 44 32.52 20.84 -10.96
C ASP A 44 31.52 19.96 -10.20
N ALA A 45 30.87 20.52 -9.17
CA ALA A 45 29.83 19.82 -8.43
C ALA A 45 28.64 19.44 -9.32
N TRP A 46 28.16 20.37 -10.15
CA TRP A 46 27.06 20.10 -11.10
C TRP A 46 27.48 19.12 -12.19
N ASN A 47 28.70 19.23 -12.72
CA ASN A 47 29.24 18.28 -13.70
C ASN A 47 29.34 16.85 -13.15
N ILE A 48 29.65 16.67 -11.87
CA ILE A 48 29.70 15.35 -11.22
C ILE A 48 28.29 14.76 -11.08
N VAL A 49 27.32 15.57 -10.67
CA VAL A 49 25.91 15.16 -10.58
C VAL A 49 25.37 14.76 -11.95
N ASP A 50 25.66 15.55 -12.99
CA ASP A 50 25.22 15.27 -14.36
C ASP A 50 25.87 13.98 -14.90
N LYS A 51 27.17 13.76 -14.65
CA LYS A 51 27.84 12.50 -15.04
C LYS A 51 27.27 11.29 -14.30
N SER A 52 27.00 11.43 -13.01
CA SER A 52 26.39 10.38 -12.18
C SER A 52 24.98 10.03 -12.66
N THR A 53 24.14 11.04 -12.88
CA THR A 53 22.77 10.85 -13.37
C THR A 53 22.75 10.26 -14.78
N ASN A 54 23.64 10.71 -15.67
CA ASN A 54 23.77 10.14 -17.02
C ASN A 54 24.25 8.69 -17.01
N ASN A 55 25.18 8.32 -16.13
CA ASN A 55 25.63 6.93 -15.99
C ASN A 55 24.53 6.02 -15.43
N VAL A 56 23.75 6.48 -14.45
CA VAL A 56 22.58 5.74 -13.95
C VAL A 56 21.52 5.61 -15.03
N ARG A 57 21.23 6.69 -15.76
CA ARG A 57 20.27 6.70 -16.88
C ARG A 57 20.69 5.75 -17.99
N ASN A 58 21.96 5.75 -18.37
CA ASN A 58 22.49 4.85 -19.40
C ASN A 58 22.51 3.39 -18.94
N SER A 59 22.81 3.12 -17.66
CA SER A 59 22.72 1.77 -17.07
C SER A 59 21.28 1.26 -17.02
N VAL A 60 20.31 2.11 -16.68
CA VAL A 60 18.88 1.76 -16.71
C VAL A 60 18.42 1.54 -18.15
N ARG A 61 18.92 2.34 -19.11
CA ARG A 61 18.61 2.21 -20.53
C ARG A 61 19.25 0.99 -21.18
N SER A 62 20.45 0.58 -20.75
CA SER A 62 21.13 -0.63 -21.24
C SER A 62 20.55 -1.92 -20.64
N ASN A 63 19.97 -1.83 -19.43
CA ASN A 63 19.25 -2.94 -18.80
C ASN A 63 17.78 -3.02 -19.24
N LEU A 64 17.30 -2.03 -20.01
CA LEU A 64 16.10 -2.18 -20.80
C LEU A 64 16.45 -3.14 -21.95
N PRO A 65 15.71 -4.26 -22.14
CA PRO A 65 15.97 -5.14 -23.26
C PRO A 65 15.92 -4.31 -24.54
N SER A 66 17.01 -4.32 -25.31
CA SER A 66 17.09 -3.72 -26.63
C SER A 66 16.01 -4.35 -27.51
N ALA A 67 14.85 -3.74 -27.55
CA ALA A 67 13.71 -4.19 -28.35
C ALA A 67 13.97 -3.84 -29.83
N THR A 68 14.89 -4.56 -30.46
CA THR A 68 14.85 -4.80 -31.89
C THR A 68 13.74 -5.81 -32.15
N GLY A 69 12.50 -5.33 -32.22
CA GLY A 69 11.34 -6.17 -32.50
C GLY A 69 10.07 -5.65 -31.84
N SER A 70 9.24 -4.99 -32.64
CA SER A 70 7.85 -4.64 -32.35
C SER A 70 7.58 -3.83 -31.08
N PHE A 71 7.67 -2.50 -31.22
CA PHE A 71 6.80 -1.61 -30.44
C PHE A 71 5.37 -1.84 -30.90
N PHE A 72 4.72 -2.89 -30.41
CA PHE A 72 3.27 -2.84 -30.31
C PHE A 72 2.98 -1.70 -29.33
N THR A 73 2.74 -0.50 -29.87
CA THR A 73 1.88 0.46 -29.19
C THR A 73 0.53 -0.24 -29.09
N SER A 74 0.37 -1.11 -28.10
CA SER A 74 -0.92 -1.72 -27.80
C SER A 74 -1.90 -0.57 -27.80
N SER A 75 -2.88 -0.62 -28.70
CA SER A 75 -3.79 0.51 -28.85
C SER A 75 -4.44 0.75 -27.49
N ASN A 76 -4.82 2.00 -27.22
CA ASN A 76 -5.38 2.35 -25.92
C ASN A 76 -6.56 1.42 -25.58
N GLU A 77 -7.33 1.02 -26.60
CA GLU A 77 -8.42 0.07 -26.51
C GLU A 77 -7.97 -1.29 -25.97
N GLU A 78 -6.84 -1.81 -26.42
CA GLU A 78 -6.30 -3.10 -25.94
C GLU A 78 -5.79 -3.00 -24.49
N ILE A 79 -5.13 -1.89 -24.12
CA ILE A 79 -4.72 -1.64 -22.73
C ILE A 79 -5.94 -1.57 -21.81
N TRP A 80 -7.00 -0.88 -22.25
CA TRP A 80 -8.24 -0.76 -21.51
C TRP A 80 -8.98 -2.09 -21.40
N ARG A 81 -9.00 -2.87 -22.48
CA ARG A 81 -9.58 -4.22 -22.50
C ARG A 81 -8.88 -5.12 -21.48
N GLN A 82 -7.55 -5.13 -21.45
CA GLN A 82 -6.77 -5.91 -20.49
C GLN A 82 -7.05 -5.47 -19.04
N LYS A 83 -7.04 -4.16 -18.77
CA LYS A 83 -7.38 -3.62 -17.44
C LYS A 83 -8.81 -3.99 -17.02
N SER A 84 -9.77 -3.95 -17.94
CA SER A 84 -11.16 -4.33 -17.70
C SER A 84 -11.28 -5.80 -17.32
N VAL A 85 -10.63 -6.70 -18.06
CA VAL A 85 -10.62 -8.14 -17.74
C VAL A 85 -10.01 -8.40 -16.36
N ILE A 86 -8.89 -7.75 -16.03
CA ILE A 86 -8.26 -7.85 -14.71
C ILE A 86 -9.21 -7.37 -13.61
N ALA A 87 -9.89 -6.24 -13.82
CA ALA A 87 -10.83 -5.69 -12.85
C ALA A 87 -12.06 -6.61 -12.65
N GLN A 88 -12.62 -7.16 -13.74
CA GLN A 88 -13.74 -8.10 -13.69
C GLN A 88 -13.36 -9.38 -12.94
N ASN A 89 -12.17 -9.93 -13.23
CA ASN A 89 -11.65 -11.10 -12.53
C ASN A 89 -11.42 -10.80 -11.05
N ALA A 90 -10.87 -9.63 -10.71
CA ALA A 90 -10.68 -9.21 -9.32
C ALA A 90 -12.01 -9.02 -8.58
N LEU A 91 -13.05 -8.51 -9.26
CA LEU A 91 -14.38 -8.37 -8.71
C LEU A 91 -15.04 -9.74 -8.46
N ALA A 92 -14.96 -10.64 -9.44
CA ALA A 92 -15.48 -12.00 -9.33
C ALA A 92 -14.80 -12.81 -8.22
N GLN A 93 -13.51 -12.58 -7.99
CA GLN A 93 -12.77 -13.19 -6.88
C GLN A 93 -12.98 -12.48 -5.53
N SER A 94 -13.59 -11.29 -5.53
CA SER A 94 -13.80 -10.54 -4.31
C SER A 94 -15.01 -11.07 -3.55
N ASN A 95 -14.77 -11.72 -2.41
CA ASN A 95 -15.82 -12.02 -1.45
C ASN A 95 -16.23 -10.71 -0.75
N ILE A 96 -17.21 -10.01 -1.32
CA ILE A 96 -17.75 -8.76 -0.75
C ILE A 96 -18.55 -9.11 0.50
N THR A 97 -17.92 -8.96 1.65
CA THR A 97 -18.54 -9.12 2.96
C THR A 97 -18.50 -7.77 3.69
N PRO A 98 -19.28 -7.57 4.76
CA PRO A 98 -19.15 -6.39 5.63
C PRO A 98 -17.72 -6.18 6.19
N TYR A 99 -16.88 -7.21 6.13
CA TYR A 99 -15.49 -7.19 6.57
C TYR A 99 -14.51 -6.73 5.48
N THR A 100 -14.91 -6.71 4.21
CA THR A 100 -14.02 -6.35 3.08
C THR A 100 -13.35 -5.00 3.27
N GLY A 101 -14.06 -3.99 3.79
CA GLY A 101 -13.51 -2.66 4.09
C GLY A 101 -12.67 -2.57 5.37
N ARG A 102 -12.51 -3.68 6.10
CA ARG A 102 -11.76 -3.79 7.36
C ARG A 102 -10.69 -4.89 7.29
N THR A 103 -10.39 -5.41 6.10
CA THR A 103 -9.35 -6.41 5.88
C THR A 103 -8.11 -5.74 5.31
N VAL A 104 -6.94 -6.07 5.85
CA VAL A 104 -5.64 -5.60 5.35
C VAL A 104 -4.76 -6.82 5.12
N LYS A 105 -4.29 -7.02 3.88
CA LYS A 105 -3.32 -8.07 3.57
C LYS A 105 -1.95 -7.70 4.16
N VAL A 106 -1.28 -8.68 4.77
CA VAL A 106 0.11 -8.55 5.21
C VAL A 106 1.00 -8.70 3.98
N VAL A 107 1.92 -7.75 3.79
CA VAL A 107 2.91 -7.76 2.71
C VAL A 107 4.28 -7.93 3.35
N ASP A 108 5.13 -8.77 2.75
CA ASP A 108 6.51 -9.02 3.18
C ASP A 108 6.65 -9.49 4.65
N GLY A 109 5.62 -10.18 5.17
CA GLY A 109 5.60 -10.64 6.57
C GLY A 109 5.52 -9.52 7.62
N ASN A 110 5.40 -8.25 7.22
CA ASN A 110 5.37 -7.12 8.15
C ASN A 110 3.97 -6.94 8.77
N VAL A 111 3.68 -7.75 9.78
CA VAL A 111 2.40 -7.74 10.50
C VAL A 111 2.16 -6.41 11.22
N SER A 112 3.21 -5.80 11.79
CA SER A 112 3.10 -4.55 12.54
C SER A 112 2.59 -3.40 11.68
N LEU A 113 3.09 -3.25 10.45
CA LEU A 113 2.61 -2.25 9.50
C LEU A 113 1.15 -2.52 9.14
N ALA A 114 0.80 -3.77 8.82
CA ALA A 114 -0.56 -4.16 8.48
C ALA A 114 -1.55 -3.83 9.61
N LEU A 115 -1.19 -4.08 10.87
CA LEU A 115 -2.00 -3.74 12.04
C LEU A 115 -2.16 -2.23 12.22
N ARG A 116 -1.11 -1.42 12.05
CA ARG A 116 -1.21 0.04 12.11
C ARG A 116 -2.12 0.61 11.01
N LYS A 117 -2.02 0.03 9.81
CA LYS A 117 -2.88 0.39 8.68
C LYS A 117 -4.34 0.03 8.99
N LEU A 118 -4.59 -1.16 9.53
CA LEU A 118 -5.91 -1.56 9.97
C LEU A 118 -6.48 -0.62 11.04
N ASP A 119 -5.68 -0.24 12.04
CA ASP A 119 -6.12 0.68 13.10
C ASP A 119 -6.50 2.07 12.56
N THR A 120 -5.73 2.56 11.60
CA THR A 120 -6.04 3.82 10.88
C THR A 120 -7.38 3.72 10.15
N ILE A 121 -7.65 2.61 9.47
CA ILE A 121 -8.91 2.36 8.76
C ILE A 121 -10.09 2.35 9.74
N LEU A 122 -9.96 1.61 10.86
CA LEU A 122 -11.01 1.54 11.88
C LEU A 122 -11.29 2.90 12.53
N THR A 123 -10.26 3.71 12.72
CA THR A 123 -10.36 5.07 13.28
C THR A 123 -11.04 6.03 12.31
N LYS A 124 -10.64 6.01 11.03
CA LYS A 124 -11.28 6.81 9.97
C LYS A 124 -12.77 6.50 9.83
N ASN A 125 -13.11 5.20 9.85
CA ASN A 125 -14.48 4.72 9.77
C ASN A 125 -15.26 4.82 11.09
N LYS A 126 -14.63 5.34 12.16
CA LYS A 126 -15.23 5.56 13.49
C LYS A 126 -15.79 4.31 14.17
N VAL A 127 -15.40 3.11 13.73
CA VAL A 127 -15.93 1.83 14.22
C VAL A 127 -15.80 1.70 15.73
N ARG A 128 -14.65 2.07 16.30
CA ARG A 128 -14.41 2.01 17.75
C ARG A 128 -15.37 2.89 18.54
N ARG A 129 -15.64 4.11 18.05
CA ARG A 129 -16.58 5.05 18.67
C ARG A 129 -18.02 4.56 18.57
N ASP A 130 -18.35 3.87 17.48
CA ASP A 130 -19.69 3.33 17.29
C ASP A 130 -19.93 2.15 18.24
N VAL A 131 -18.96 1.22 18.38
CA VAL A 131 -19.01 0.12 19.35
C VAL A 131 -19.18 0.66 20.78
N TRP A 132 -18.23 1.50 21.22
CA TRP A 132 -18.49 2.71 22.00
C TRP A 132 -19.89 3.00 22.51
N THR A 133 -20.59 3.69 21.62
CA THR A 133 -21.87 4.37 21.81
C THR A 133 -23.04 3.39 21.75
N GLN A 134 -22.92 2.32 20.97
CA GLN A 134 -23.97 1.32 20.78
C GLN A 134 -24.06 0.30 21.91
N ARG A 135 -23.02 0.19 22.77
CA ARG A 135 -23.03 -0.68 23.96
C ARG A 135 -24.25 -0.51 24.86
N ARG A 136 -24.80 0.71 24.95
CA ARG A 136 -26.00 1.01 25.72
C ARG A 136 -26.98 1.80 24.88
N HIS A 137 -28.28 1.61 25.13
CA HIS A 137 -29.30 2.40 24.48
C HIS A 137 -29.21 3.87 24.89
N GLU A 138 -29.07 4.76 23.90
CA GLU A 138 -29.16 6.21 24.07
C GLU A 138 -30.56 6.68 23.64
N LYS A 139 -31.29 7.34 24.55
CA LYS A 139 -32.61 7.92 24.24
C LYS A 139 -32.50 8.89 23.05
N LYS A 140 -33.49 8.88 22.16
CA LYS A 140 -33.53 9.72 20.93
C LYS A 140 -33.25 11.21 21.19
N GLY A 141 -33.84 11.80 22.24
CA GLY A 141 -33.65 13.21 22.59
C GLY A 141 -32.22 13.52 23.04
N VAL A 142 -31.62 12.64 23.85
CA VAL A 142 -30.22 12.76 24.30
C VAL A 142 -29.27 12.67 23.11
N LYS A 143 -29.52 11.72 22.20
CA LYS A 143 -28.75 11.56 20.96
C LYS A 143 -28.77 12.82 20.08
N ARG A 144 -29.94 13.45 19.92
CA ARG A 144 -30.07 14.70 19.14
C ARG A 144 -29.23 15.83 19.74
N ARG A 145 -29.37 16.09 21.04
CA ARG A 145 -28.61 17.13 21.76
C ARG A 145 -27.10 16.88 21.67
N ARG A 146 -26.66 15.62 21.83
CA ARG A 146 -25.26 15.24 21.67
C ARG A 146 -24.74 15.53 20.26
N LEU A 147 -25.45 15.08 19.22
CA LEU A 147 -25.03 15.29 17.83
C LEU A 147 -24.97 16.76 17.45
N GLU A 148 -25.90 17.57 17.93
CA GLU A 148 -25.91 19.02 17.76
C GLU A 148 -24.70 19.68 18.42
N SER A 149 -24.44 19.37 19.70
CA SER A 149 -23.26 19.86 20.43
C SER A 149 -21.95 19.42 19.77
N GLU A 150 -21.86 18.17 19.30
CA GLU A 150 -20.71 17.68 18.56
C GLU A 150 -20.50 18.43 17.23
N ARG A 151 -21.57 18.69 16.48
CA ARG A 151 -21.52 19.44 15.23
C ARG A 151 -21.03 20.86 15.49
N TRP A 152 -21.60 21.53 16.49
CA TRP A 152 -21.20 22.90 16.85
C TRP A 152 -19.74 22.97 17.27
N ARG A 153 -19.26 22.07 18.13
CA ARG A 153 -17.84 22.01 18.53
C ARG A 153 -16.90 21.79 17.34
N ARG A 154 -17.30 20.97 16.36
CA ARG A 154 -16.52 20.74 15.12
C ARG A 154 -16.44 22.01 14.27
N LEU A 155 -17.58 22.69 14.07
CA LEU A 155 -17.64 23.93 13.31
C LEU A 155 -16.85 25.05 13.99
N PHE A 156 -17.05 25.23 15.30
CA PHE A 156 -16.30 26.20 16.09
C PHE A 156 -14.79 25.97 15.98
N ALA A 157 -14.34 24.74 16.19
CA ALA A 157 -12.92 24.42 16.06
C ALA A 157 -12.40 24.60 14.62
N HIS A 158 -13.24 24.44 13.59
CA HIS A 158 -12.86 24.71 12.21
C HIS A 158 -12.66 26.21 11.98
N GLU A 159 -13.62 27.04 12.39
CA GLU A 159 -13.52 28.50 12.24
C GLU A 159 -12.35 29.07 13.03
N VAL A 160 -12.14 28.61 14.27
CA VAL A 160 -10.97 29.02 15.08
C VAL A 160 -9.67 28.67 14.36
N ARG A 161 -9.52 27.46 13.82
CA ARG A 161 -8.32 27.07 13.06
C ARG A 161 -8.11 27.94 11.82
N LYS A 162 -9.18 28.27 11.09
CA LYS A 162 -9.13 29.13 9.91
C LYS A 162 -8.62 30.53 10.28
N ASN A 163 -9.14 31.11 11.36
CA ASN A 163 -8.73 32.41 11.84
C ASN A 163 -7.27 32.42 12.32
N VAL A 164 -6.86 31.41 13.11
CA VAL A 164 -5.47 31.26 13.56
C VAL A 164 -4.52 31.09 12.37
N HIS A 165 -4.92 30.31 11.36
CA HIS A 165 -4.13 30.12 10.16
C HIS A 165 -3.98 31.42 9.35
N LEU A 166 -5.02 32.25 9.30
CA LEU A 166 -4.95 33.59 8.69
C LEU A 166 -3.98 34.50 9.45
N VAL A 167 -4.09 34.58 10.78
CA VAL A 167 -3.18 35.38 11.62
C VAL A 167 -1.73 34.92 11.44
N THR A 168 -1.51 33.60 11.42
CA THR A 168 -0.18 33.03 11.19
C THR A 168 0.36 33.43 9.82
N LYS A 169 -0.47 33.45 8.77
CA LYS A 169 -0.08 33.91 7.44
C LYS A 169 0.26 35.40 7.42
N ILE A 170 -0.50 36.25 8.11
CA ILE A 170 -0.23 37.69 8.22
C ILE A 170 1.12 37.93 8.92
N ARG A 171 1.33 37.28 10.07
CA ARG A 171 2.59 37.34 10.82
C ARG A 171 3.79 36.87 9.96
N ASN A 172 3.63 35.79 9.22
CA ASN A 172 4.70 35.26 8.36
C ASN A 172 5.04 36.20 7.17
N ARG A 173 4.15 37.13 6.81
CA ARG A 173 4.39 38.14 5.77
C ARG A 173 5.14 39.38 6.31
N GLY A 174 5.35 39.48 7.62
CA GLY A 174 6.10 40.59 8.23
C GLY A 174 5.25 41.80 8.62
N ALA A 175 3.95 41.61 8.87
CA ALA A 175 3.13 42.57 9.61
C ALA A 175 3.21 42.29 11.12
#